data_AF-A0A7V9NQC8-F1
#
_entry.id   AF-A0A7V9NQC8-F1
#
_cell.length_a   1.000
_cell.length_b   1.000
_cell.length_c   1.000
_cell.angle_alpha   90.00
_cell.angle_beta   90.00
_cell.angle_gamma   90.00
#
_symmetry.space_group_name_H-M   'P 1'
#
loop_
_entity.id
_entity.type
_entity.pdbx_description
1 polymer ?
#
loop_
_entity_poly.entity_id
_entity_poly.type
_entity_poly.pdbx_seq_one_letter_code
_entity_poly.pdbx_strand_id
1 'polypeptide(L)'
;MEYDFDELRPEVIREVGFRERMRGYDPGDVDPLLDALALKVDDIYESLQRLDAFLADPPAPERPARLTDIAALAALLHVGRAAREGRAIVHAAQVESGLRRVPDRDETREERLARALIHAPRSEAPDYPTTVNGMDERLCLLAVHAHPDDEASKGAGTVAKYHALGVHTVLVCCTGGEEGDILNPAMDTDEVKADIGAVRRAELDAAAKVIGYDEVVLLGYRDSGMPDSEANRNAASFAQAPLEEAVGRLVAILRRTRPQVVVTYGDKQERYPHPDHLRVHEITMAAVDAAADPSQYPDSGEPWAVSKIYYTAWSFKRIVLMHEKFLELGLESPFSADWFKDRKPDETDHELTTQIDLAGFEEVRQDALRAHATQIDPNSPFWFGLPPEVMRNIHPFDDYVLARGPRGDGDLEDDLFAGLPSPANAG
;
A
#
# COMPACT_ATOMS: atom_id res chain seq x y z
N MET A 1 -23.33 45.19 -10.31
CA MET A 1 -22.18 45.36 -9.39
C MET A 1 -20.99 45.68 -10.27
N GLU A 2 -20.64 46.97 -10.36
CA GLU A 2 -19.30 47.35 -10.82
C GLU A 2 -18.34 47.05 -9.68
N TYR A 3 -17.32 46.24 -9.95
CA TYR A 3 -16.24 45.98 -9.01
C TYR A 3 -15.15 47.03 -9.20
N ASP A 4 -14.64 47.57 -8.10
CA ASP A 4 -13.48 48.45 -8.08
C ASP A 4 -12.21 47.60 -8.19
N PHE A 5 -11.46 47.75 -9.28
CA PHE A 5 -10.33 46.89 -9.63
C PHE A 5 -9.00 47.36 -9.02
N ASP A 6 -8.96 48.51 -8.36
CA ASP A 6 -7.73 49.10 -7.80
C ASP A 6 -7.32 48.49 -6.44
N GLU A 7 -8.15 47.64 -5.82
CA GLU A 7 -7.84 46.93 -4.55
C GLU A 7 -7.37 45.47 -4.73
N LEU A 8 -7.25 44.96 -5.95
CA LEU A 8 -6.84 43.57 -6.18
C LEU A 8 -5.33 43.40 -6.01
N ARG A 9 -4.94 42.35 -5.25
CA ARG A 9 -3.53 41.96 -5.09
C ARG A 9 -2.89 41.69 -6.48
N PRO A 10 -1.61 42.03 -6.72
CA PRO A 10 -0.97 41.93 -8.04
C PRO A 10 -1.05 40.54 -8.67
N GLU A 11 -1.13 39.48 -7.87
CA GLU A 11 -1.27 38.09 -8.35
C GLU A 11 -2.68 37.83 -8.92
N VAL A 12 -3.71 38.48 -8.38
CA VAL A 12 -5.10 38.34 -8.84
C VAL A 12 -5.32 39.13 -10.13
N ILE A 13 -4.71 40.31 -10.27
CA ILE A 13 -4.73 41.10 -11.52
C ILE A 13 -4.06 40.31 -12.66
N ARG A 14 -2.97 39.59 -12.38
CA ARG A 14 -2.23 38.77 -13.35
C ARG A 14 -3.00 37.51 -13.78
N GLU A 15 -3.61 36.78 -12.84
CA GLU A 15 -4.42 35.59 -13.12
C GLU A 15 -5.69 35.93 -13.92
N VAL A 16 -6.33 37.08 -13.61
CA VAL A 16 -7.47 37.60 -14.37
C VAL A 16 -7.02 38.04 -15.77
N GLY A 17 -5.87 38.74 -15.89
CA GLY A 17 -5.31 39.15 -17.18
C GLY A 17 -4.93 37.97 -18.10
N PHE A 18 -4.44 36.85 -17.52
CA PHE A 18 -4.19 35.61 -18.27
C PHE A 18 -5.50 35.01 -18.80
N ARG A 19 -6.52 34.90 -17.94
CA ARG A 19 -7.83 34.34 -18.33
C ARG A 19 -8.57 35.19 -19.35
N GLU A 20 -8.46 36.51 -19.28
CA GLU A 20 -9.05 37.40 -20.27
C GLU A 20 -8.34 37.33 -21.62
N ARG A 21 -7.00 37.27 -21.65
CA ARG A 21 -6.23 37.15 -22.91
C ARG A 21 -6.41 35.81 -23.61
N MET A 22 -6.66 34.73 -22.85
CA MET A 22 -6.99 33.42 -23.41
C MET A 22 -8.46 33.27 -23.81
N ARG A 23 -9.31 34.28 -23.53
CA ARG A 23 -10.75 34.23 -23.82
C ARG A 23 -10.98 34.51 -25.30
N GLY A 24 -11.28 33.47 -26.07
CA GLY A 24 -11.48 33.57 -27.52
C GLY A 24 -10.21 33.35 -28.35
N TYR A 25 -9.19 32.71 -27.76
CA TYR A 25 -7.94 32.33 -28.44
C TYR A 25 -8.20 31.58 -29.75
N ASP A 26 -7.67 32.12 -30.85
CA ASP A 26 -7.60 31.46 -32.15
C ASP A 26 -6.30 30.63 -32.20
N PRO A 27 -6.37 29.30 -32.40
CA PRO A 27 -5.20 28.44 -32.48
C PRO A 27 -4.18 28.81 -33.57
N GLY A 28 -4.54 29.67 -34.52
CA GLY A 28 -3.64 30.15 -35.58
C GLY A 28 -2.76 31.36 -35.23
N ASP A 29 -2.99 32.03 -34.10
CA ASP A 29 -2.27 33.24 -33.69
C ASP A 29 -1.49 33.00 -32.38
N VAL A 30 -0.17 32.88 -32.49
CA VAL A 30 0.73 32.42 -31.41
C VAL A 30 1.24 33.54 -30.51
N ASP A 31 1.12 34.79 -30.93
CA ASP A 31 1.66 35.95 -30.18
C ASP A 31 0.98 36.14 -28.80
N PRO A 32 -0.35 35.98 -28.63
CA PRO A 32 -1.00 36.03 -27.32
C PRO A 32 -0.55 34.92 -26.36
N LEU A 33 -0.17 33.76 -26.90
CA LEU A 33 0.33 32.63 -26.13
C LEU A 33 1.75 32.92 -25.61
N LEU A 34 2.61 33.48 -26.45
CA LEU A 34 3.99 33.84 -26.10
C LEU A 34 4.06 34.94 -25.05
N ASP A 35 3.22 35.98 -25.16
CA ASP A 35 3.14 37.05 -24.17
C ASP A 35 2.62 36.56 -22.80
N ALA A 36 1.66 35.63 -22.82
CA ALA A 36 1.14 35.00 -21.60
C ALA A 36 2.18 34.08 -20.93
N LEU A 37 3.03 33.43 -21.74
CA LEU A 37 4.16 32.62 -21.29
C LEU A 37 5.28 33.46 -20.67
N ALA A 38 5.59 34.64 -21.24
CA ALA A 38 6.61 35.54 -20.73
C ALA A 38 6.30 36.02 -19.31
N LEU A 39 5.05 36.40 -19.04
CA LEU A 39 4.57 36.78 -17.70
C LEU A 39 4.77 35.66 -16.66
N LYS A 40 4.55 34.40 -17.06
CA LYS A 40 4.67 33.24 -16.18
C LYS A 40 6.12 32.86 -15.89
N VAL A 41 7.02 33.11 -16.85
CA VAL A 41 8.46 32.93 -16.71
C VAL A 41 9.06 33.95 -15.75
N ASP A 42 8.61 35.20 -15.81
CA ASP A 42 9.07 36.26 -14.89
C ASP A 42 8.67 35.95 -13.42
N ASP A 43 7.46 35.43 -13.19
CA ASP A 43 6.99 35.02 -11.85
C ASP A 43 7.84 33.86 -11.27
N ILE A 44 8.31 32.95 -12.12
CA ILE A 44 9.21 31.85 -11.74
C ILE A 44 10.59 32.41 -11.36
N TYR A 45 11.10 33.34 -12.17
CA TYR A 45 12.43 33.92 -11.94
C TYR A 45 12.47 34.75 -10.65
N GLU A 46 11.43 35.53 -10.36
CA GLU A 46 11.32 36.30 -9.13
C GLU A 46 11.21 35.39 -7.89
N SER A 47 10.49 34.26 -8.00
CA SER A 47 10.37 33.27 -6.93
C SER A 47 11.70 32.57 -6.63
N LEU A 48 12.49 32.28 -7.66
CA LEU A 48 13.84 31.71 -7.51
C LEU A 48 14.81 32.70 -6.86
N GLN A 49 14.74 33.99 -7.21
CA GLN A 49 15.56 35.03 -6.56
C GLN A 49 15.25 35.18 -5.07
N ARG A 50 13.98 35.05 -4.67
CA ARG A 50 13.58 35.08 -3.24
C ARG A 50 14.10 33.86 -2.48
N LEU A 51 14.16 32.69 -3.13
CA LEU A 51 14.72 31.47 -2.56
C LEU A 51 16.25 31.59 -2.38
N ASP A 52 16.96 32.09 -3.40
CA ASP A 52 18.41 32.34 -3.31
C ASP A 52 18.75 33.34 -2.20
N ALA A 53 17.94 34.41 -2.04
CA ALA A 53 18.12 35.38 -0.96
C ALA A 53 17.92 34.76 0.45
N PHE A 54 16.95 33.84 0.60
CA PHE A 54 16.72 33.12 1.85
C PHE A 54 17.87 32.17 2.21
N LEU A 55 18.43 31.48 1.21
CA LEU A 55 19.57 30.58 1.39
C LEU A 55 20.88 31.33 1.67
N ALA A 56 21.02 32.56 1.19
CA ALA A 56 22.21 33.38 1.37
C ALA A 56 22.36 33.99 2.77
N ASP A 57 21.25 34.31 3.46
CA ASP A 57 21.26 34.84 4.84
C ASP A 57 20.09 34.27 5.67
N PRO A 58 20.20 33.00 6.13
CA PRO A 58 19.13 32.35 6.88
C PRO A 58 19.02 32.94 8.30
N PRO A 59 17.82 33.33 8.78
CA PRO A 59 17.67 33.93 10.09
C PRO A 59 18.01 32.95 11.23
N ALA A 60 18.66 33.47 12.29
CA ALA A 60 19.20 32.66 13.40
C ALA A 60 18.11 31.96 14.26
N PRO A 61 18.43 30.80 14.87
CA PRO A 61 17.44 29.90 15.44
C PRO A 61 17.16 30.24 16.91
N GLU A 62 16.22 31.14 17.16
CA GLU A 62 15.66 31.36 18.51
C GLU A 62 14.13 31.29 18.51
N ARG A 63 13.58 30.09 18.20
CA ARG A 63 12.31 29.47 18.67
C ARG A 63 11.94 28.29 17.76
N PRO A 64 11.20 27.26 18.25
CA PRO A 64 11.01 26.01 17.52
C PRO A 64 10.32 26.29 16.18
N ALA A 65 10.94 25.80 15.10
CA ALA A 65 10.55 26.04 13.73
C ALA A 65 9.02 25.90 13.54
N ARG A 66 8.37 27.03 13.27
CA ARG A 66 6.98 27.13 12.81
C ARG A 66 6.96 28.10 11.64
N LEU A 67 6.21 27.75 10.60
CA LEU A 67 5.90 28.52 9.38
C LEU A 67 7.02 28.73 8.34
N THR A 68 8.31 28.68 8.66
CA THR A 68 9.39 28.83 7.66
C THR A 68 9.58 27.60 6.77
N ASP A 69 9.30 26.39 7.29
CA ASP A 69 9.37 25.14 6.51
C ASP A 69 8.20 25.04 5.51
N ILE A 70 7.05 25.64 5.83
CA ILE A 70 5.88 25.70 4.94
C ILE A 70 6.16 26.62 3.74
N ALA A 71 6.95 27.68 3.91
CA ALA A 71 7.35 28.55 2.80
C ALA A 71 8.34 27.84 1.86
N ALA A 72 9.28 27.06 2.39
CA ALA A 72 10.20 26.24 1.59
C ALA A 72 9.45 25.10 0.87
N LEU A 73 8.51 24.44 1.53
CA LEU A 73 7.66 23.41 0.92
C LEU A 73 6.69 24.00 -0.11
N ALA A 74 6.11 25.16 0.17
CA ALA A 74 5.25 25.88 -0.77
C ALA A 74 6.05 26.39 -1.98
N ALA A 75 7.28 26.87 -1.80
CA ALA A 75 8.17 27.25 -2.88
C ALA A 75 8.56 26.04 -3.75
N LEU A 76 8.89 24.89 -3.14
CA LEU A 76 9.15 23.63 -3.85
C LEU A 76 7.91 23.11 -4.60
N LEU A 77 6.73 23.19 -3.98
CA LEU A 77 5.45 22.82 -4.60
C LEU A 77 5.06 23.78 -5.74
N HIS A 78 5.37 25.06 -5.62
CA HIS A 78 5.10 26.07 -6.64
C HIS A 78 6.10 25.97 -7.81
N VAL A 79 7.39 25.77 -7.53
CA VAL A 79 8.42 25.45 -8.55
C VAL A 79 8.09 24.14 -9.25
N GLY A 80 7.63 23.12 -8.50
CA GLY A 80 7.15 21.86 -9.07
C GLY A 80 5.88 22.02 -9.91
N ARG A 81 4.97 22.95 -9.56
CA ARG A 81 3.79 23.28 -10.37
C ARG A 81 4.15 24.06 -11.63
N ALA A 82 5.03 25.04 -11.53
CA ALA A 82 5.53 25.82 -12.65
C ALA A 82 6.37 24.98 -13.63
N ALA A 83 7.18 24.05 -13.12
CA ALA A 83 7.91 23.07 -13.93
C ALA A 83 6.98 22.02 -14.58
N ARG A 84 5.81 21.74 -14.00
CA ARG A 84 4.75 20.90 -14.60
C ARG A 84 4.03 21.64 -15.73
N GLU A 85 3.69 22.91 -15.54
CA GLU A 85 3.07 23.75 -16.58
C GLU A 85 4.04 24.04 -17.73
N GLY A 86 5.31 24.34 -17.44
CA GLY A 86 6.37 24.50 -18.44
C GLY A 86 6.65 23.21 -19.22
N ARG A 87 6.66 22.05 -18.57
CA ARG A 87 6.81 20.75 -19.25
C ARG A 87 5.60 20.39 -20.11
N ALA A 88 4.38 20.70 -19.68
CA ALA A 88 3.18 20.48 -20.48
C ALA A 88 3.16 21.36 -21.75
N ILE A 89 3.64 22.60 -21.65
CA ILE A 89 3.73 23.53 -22.78
C ILE A 89 4.85 23.12 -23.75
N VAL A 90 6.03 22.75 -23.25
CA VAL A 90 7.12 22.20 -24.06
C VAL A 90 6.69 20.89 -24.73
N HIS A 91 5.94 20.05 -24.03
CA HIS A 91 5.41 18.81 -24.57
C HIS A 91 4.38 19.07 -25.69
N ALA A 92 3.48 20.05 -25.54
CA ALA A 92 2.55 20.45 -26.59
C ALA A 92 3.29 20.99 -27.83
N ALA A 93 4.31 21.84 -27.63
CA ALA A 93 5.15 22.37 -28.70
C ALA A 93 5.99 21.28 -29.40
N GLN A 94 6.42 20.23 -28.68
CA GLN A 94 7.15 19.08 -29.23
C GLN A 94 6.23 18.12 -30.03
N VAL A 95 4.97 18.00 -29.62
CA VAL A 95 3.96 17.19 -30.32
C VAL A 95 3.52 17.88 -31.62
N GLU A 96 3.32 19.20 -31.62
CA GLU A 96 2.98 19.96 -32.84
C GLU A 96 4.16 20.07 -33.83
N SER A 97 5.42 20.07 -33.34
CA SER A 97 6.62 20.14 -34.19
C SER A 97 7.13 18.79 -34.73
N GLY A 98 6.47 17.67 -34.40
CA GLY A 98 6.77 16.35 -35.00
C GLY A 98 8.08 15.69 -34.57
N LEU A 99 8.74 16.16 -33.51
CA LEU A 99 10.04 15.66 -33.04
C LEU A 99 9.88 14.58 -31.94
N ARG A 100 9.67 13.33 -32.37
CA ARG A 100 9.90 12.00 -31.71
C ARG A 100 9.53 11.73 -30.23
N ARG A 101 8.92 10.54 -30.05
CA ARG A 101 8.75 9.76 -28.79
C ARG A 101 10.09 9.38 -28.13
N VAL A 102 10.17 9.50 -26.81
CA VAL A 102 11.14 8.83 -25.91
C VAL A 102 10.38 8.32 -24.68
N PRO A 103 10.64 7.09 -24.17
CA PRO A 103 9.96 6.52 -23.02
C PRO A 103 10.48 7.11 -21.71
N ASP A 104 9.54 7.30 -20.77
CA ASP A 104 9.77 7.78 -19.41
C ASP A 104 10.65 6.79 -18.63
N ARG A 105 11.74 7.27 -18.03
CA ARG A 105 12.50 6.52 -17.02
C ARG A 105 12.96 7.44 -15.89
N ASP A 106 12.86 6.86 -14.70
CA ASP A 106 13.31 7.28 -13.37
C ASP A 106 12.43 8.31 -12.64
N GLU A 107 11.20 7.90 -12.30
CA GLU A 107 10.44 8.45 -11.17
C GLU A 107 10.88 7.74 -9.87
N THR A 108 11.40 8.48 -8.90
CA THR A 108 11.82 7.94 -7.61
C THR A 108 10.60 7.42 -6.81
N ARG A 109 10.84 6.59 -5.79
CA ARG A 109 9.76 6.02 -4.96
C ARG A 109 8.97 7.12 -4.26
N GLU A 110 9.68 8.13 -3.76
CA GLU A 110 9.11 9.32 -3.12
C GLU A 110 8.24 10.14 -4.09
N GLU A 111 8.64 10.23 -5.36
CA GLU A 111 7.87 10.90 -6.41
C GLU A 111 6.62 10.11 -6.80
N ARG A 112 6.70 8.78 -6.91
CA ARG A 112 5.54 7.90 -7.13
C ARG A 112 4.52 7.99 -5.99
N LEU A 113 4.98 7.95 -4.74
CA LEU A 113 4.13 8.09 -3.54
C LEU A 113 3.48 9.48 -3.46
N ALA A 114 4.24 10.55 -3.76
CA ALA A 114 3.69 11.90 -3.79
C ALA A 114 2.64 12.06 -4.90
N ARG A 115 2.86 11.45 -6.07
CA ARG A 115 1.91 11.45 -7.19
C ARG A 115 0.64 10.64 -6.87
N ALA A 116 0.79 9.49 -6.21
CA ALA A 116 -0.31 8.66 -5.71
C ALA A 116 -1.25 9.46 -4.79
N LEU A 117 -0.67 10.16 -3.79
CA LEU A 117 -1.42 10.99 -2.85
C LEU A 117 -2.14 12.18 -3.52
N ILE A 118 -1.62 12.67 -4.65
CA ILE A 118 -2.21 13.80 -5.40
C ILE A 118 -3.29 13.33 -6.39
N HIS A 119 -3.19 12.11 -6.91
CA HIS A 119 -4.07 11.57 -7.96
C HIS A 119 -5.04 10.48 -7.49
N ALA A 120 -4.94 10.03 -6.25
CA ALA A 120 -6.00 9.25 -5.61
C ALA A 120 -7.32 9.99 -5.83
N PRO A 121 -8.37 9.30 -6.33
CA PRO A 121 -9.68 9.92 -6.44
C PRO A 121 -10.02 10.51 -5.07
N ARG A 122 -10.36 11.80 -5.03
CA ARG A 122 -10.91 12.44 -3.83
C ARG A 122 -12.32 11.89 -3.58
N SER A 123 -12.48 10.59 -3.31
CA SER A 123 -13.37 10.25 -2.22
C SER A 123 -12.67 10.71 -0.94
N GLU A 124 -13.44 11.08 0.07
CA GLU A 124 -12.97 11.69 1.30
C GLU A 124 -12.08 10.71 2.09
N ALA A 125 -10.84 10.45 1.64
CA ALA A 125 -9.90 9.62 2.36
C ALA A 125 -9.69 10.24 3.75
N PRO A 126 -9.96 9.50 4.84
CA PRO A 126 -9.87 10.06 6.17
C PRO A 126 -8.44 10.54 6.46
N ASP A 127 -8.33 11.77 6.96
CA ASP A 127 -7.07 12.32 7.44
C ASP A 127 -6.70 11.62 8.75
N TYR A 128 -5.80 10.64 8.68
CA TYR A 128 -5.32 9.94 9.85
C TYR A 128 -4.28 10.80 10.58
N PRO A 129 -4.51 11.16 11.85
CA PRO A 129 -3.59 12.04 12.55
C PRO A 129 -2.22 11.37 12.69
N THR A 130 -1.20 12.03 12.16
CA THR A 130 0.19 11.55 12.16
C THR A 130 0.90 11.76 13.50
N THR A 131 0.35 12.59 14.38
CA THR A 131 0.77 12.76 15.79
C THR A 131 -0.37 13.37 16.62
N VAL A 132 -0.79 12.72 17.70
CA VAL A 132 -1.61 13.33 18.76
C VAL A 132 -0.79 13.38 20.06
N ASN A 133 -1.01 14.42 20.84
CA ASN A 133 -0.20 14.88 21.98
C ASN A 133 0.22 13.77 22.97
N GLY A 134 1.45 13.26 22.84
CA GLY A 134 2.21 12.66 23.95
C GLY A 134 1.67 11.34 24.54
N MET A 135 0.64 10.74 23.93
CA MET A 135 0.26 9.34 24.09
C MET A 135 0.02 8.75 22.70
N ASP A 136 0.44 7.51 22.51
CA ASP A 136 0.51 6.77 21.24
C ASP A 136 -0.90 6.49 20.67
N GLU A 137 -1.51 7.49 20.03
CA GLU A 137 -2.83 7.41 19.37
C GLU A 137 -2.70 7.15 17.86
N ARG A 138 -1.53 6.69 17.40
CA ARG A 138 -1.34 6.26 16.02
C ARG A 138 -2.21 5.02 15.79
N LEU A 139 -3.05 5.04 14.74
CA LEU A 139 -3.77 3.82 14.34
C LEU A 139 -2.78 2.71 14.03
N CYS A 140 -3.17 1.46 14.29
CA CYS A 140 -2.34 0.30 14.07
C CYS A 140 -3.10 -0.79 13.30
N LEU A 141 -2.47 -1.23 12.20
CA LEU A 141 -2.87 -2.37 11.37
C LEU A 141 -1.86 -3.50 11.60
N LEU A 142 -2.36 -4.67 12.04
CA LEU A 142 -1.53 -5.86 12.23
C LEU A 142 -1.95 -6.97 11.28
N ALA A 143 -1.02 -7.47 10.48
CA ALA A 143 -1.23 -8.63 9.61
C ALA A 143 -0.59 -9.88 10.24
N VAL A 144 -1.32 -11.00 10.27
CA VAL A 144 -0.80 -12.31 10.72
C VAL A 144 -0.71 -13.26 9.54
N HIS A 145 0.50 -13.69 9.22
CA HIS A 145 0.80 -14.61 8.12
C HIS A 145 1.62 -15.81 8.59
N ALA A 146 1.52 -16.91 7.85
CA ALA A 146 2.17 -18.15 8.20
C ALA A 146 3.64 -18.16 7.79
N HIS A 147 3.94 -17.78 6.55
CA HIS A 147 5.27 -17.95 5.96
C HIS A 147 5.81 -16.64 5.37
N PRO A 148 7.15 -16.52 5.19
CA PRO A 148 7.73 -15.46 4.38
C PRO A 148 7.31 -15.58 2.91
N ASP A 149 6.58 -14.59 2.38
CA ASP A 149 5.99 -14.43 1.03
C ASP A 149 4.47 -14.21 1.06
N ASP A 150 3.81 -14.68 2.11
CA ASP A 150 2.38 -14.52 2.30
C ASP A 150 2.00 -13.04 2.37
N GLU A 151 2.80 -12.23 3.08
CA GLU A 151 2.58 -10.79 3.25
C GLU A 151 2.76 -10.03 1.92
N ALA A 152 3.62 -10.53 1.04
CA ALA A 152 3.84 -9.97 -0.28
C ALA A 152 2.68 -10.29 -1.23
N SER A 153 2.04 -11.46 -1.09
CA SER A 153 0.94 -11.90 -1.95
C SER A 153 -0.45 -11.45 -1.49
N LYS A 154 -0.62 -11.13 -0.20
CA LYS A 154 -1.92 -10.91 0.46
C LYS A 154 -1.92 -9.58 1.25
N GLY A 155 -2.28 -8.49 0.57
CA GLY A 155 -2.49 -7.19 1.22
C GLY A 155 -1.30 -6.22 1.21
N ALA A 156 -0.21 -6.54 0.49
CA ALA A 156 0.97 -5.70 0.38
C ALA A 156 0.66 -4.23 -0.01
N GLY A 157 -0.20 -4.03 -1.02
CA GLY A 157 -0.58 -2.69 -1.46
C GLY A 157 -1.40 -1.95 -0.40
N THR A 158 -2.32 -2.66 0.26
CA THR A 158 -3.12 -2.12 1.36
C THR A 158 -2.25 -1.66 2.53
N VAL A 159 -1.30 -2.48 2.97
CA VAL A 159 -0.40 -2.14 4.08
C VAL A 159 0.46 -0.93 3.72
N ALA A 160 1.00 -0.88 2.49
CA ALA A 160 1.78 0.26 2.03
C ALA A 160 0.97 1.56 2.00
N LYS A 161 -0.30 1.49 1.56
CA LYS A 161 -1.24 2.62 1.61
C LYS A 161 -1.42 3.12 3.04
N TYR A 162 -1.71 2.24 3.98
CA TYR A 162 -1.88 2.62 5.38
C TYR A 162 -0.61 3.16 6.03
N HIS A 163 0.55 2.56 5.75
CA HIS A 163 1.84 3.07 6.20
C HIS A 163 2.07 4.51 5.70
N ALA A 164 1.82 4.77 4.40
CA ALA A 164 1.95 6.10 3.81
C ALA A 164 0.96 7.12 4.40
N LEU A 165 -0.19 6.67 4.89
CA LEU A 165 -1.16 7.46 5.64
C LEU A 165 -0.81 7.62 7.12
N GLY A 166 0.34 7.12 7.57
CA GLY A 166 0.79 7.27 8.95
C GLY A 166 0.14 6.28 9.92
N VAL A 167 -0.45 5.18 9.45
CA VAL A 167 -0.86 4.05 10.30
C VAL A 167 0.38 3.23 10.67
N HIS A 168 0.49 2.79 11.92
CA HIS A 168 1.51 1.85 12.35
C HIS A 168 1.22 0.45 11.81
N THR A 169 2.17 -0.12 11.08
CA THR A 169 1.98 -1.37 10.34
C THR A 169 2.84 -2.47 10.93
N VAL A 170 2.21 -3.54 11.44
CA VAL A 170 2.89 -4.66 12.09
C VAL A 170 2.67 -5.94 11.29
N LEU A 171 3.73 -6.66 11.00
CA LEU A 171 3.69 -8.02 10.47
C LEU A 171 4.00 -9.02 11.57
N VAL A 172 3.14 -10.01 11.77
CA VAL A 172 3.45 -11.23 12.49
C VAL A 172 3.61 -12.36 11.46
N CYS A 173 4.81 -12.91 11.35
CA CYS A 173 5.08 -14.09 10.53
C CYS A 173 5.31 -15.30 11.45
N CYS A 174 4.47 -16.33 11.34
CA CYS A 174 4.45 -17.39 12.33
C CYS A 174 5.64 -18.35 12.24
N THR A 175 6.17 -18.55 11.03
CA THR A 175 7.22 -19.53 10.73
C THR A 175 8.37 -18.96 9.92
N GLY A 176 9.46 -19.72 9.80
CA GLY A 176 10.60 -19.37 8.94
C GLY A 176 10.48 -19.83 7.49
N GLY A 177 9.47 -20.64 7.16
CA GLY A 177 9.33 -21.23 5.84
C GLY A 177 10.37 -22.32 5.53
N GLU A 178 10.83 -23.06 6.53
CA GLU A 178 11.95 -23.99 6.36
C GLU A 178 11.63 -25.21 5.49
N GLU A 179 10.33 -25.48 5.24
CA GLU A 179 9.86 -26.63 4.46
C GLU A 179 9.41 -26.24 3.05
N GLY A 180 9.57 -24.97 2.66
CA GLY A 180 9.25 -24.50 1.31
C GLY A 180 10.27 -24.96 0.27
N ASP A 181 9.78 -25.39 -0.88
CA ASP A 181 10.61 -25.67 -2.05
C ASP A 181 11.26 -24.39 -2.60
N ILE A 182 12.41 -24.52 -3.29
CA ILE A 182 12.98 -23.42 -4.06
C ILE A 182 12.31 -23.41 -5.44
N LEU A 183 11.35 -22.51 -5.61
CA LEU A 183 10.51 -22.42 -6.82
C LEU A 183 11.15 -21.62 -7.95
N ASN A 184 12.14 -20.78 -7.64
CA ASN A 184 12.94 -20.08 -8.64
C ASN A 184 14.19 -20.90 -8.98
N PRO A 185 14.31 -21.45 -10.21
CA PRO A 185 15.46 -22.27 -10.59
C PRO A 185 16.80 -21.54 -10.49
N ALA A 186 16.82 -20.20 -10.59
CA ALA A 186 18.04 -19.42 -10.44
C ALA A 186 18.57 -19.39 -9.00
N MET A 187 17.72 -19.71 -8.02
CA MET A 187 18.07 -19.79 -6.60
C MET A 187 18.37 -21.22 -6.15
N ASP A 188 18.14 -22.23 -7.00
CA ASP A 188 18.31 -23.65 -6.69
C ASP A 188 19.80 -24.05 -6.66
N THR A 189 20.50 -23.57 -5.64
CA THR A 189 21.95 -23.73 -5.42
C THR A 189 22.22 -24.42 -4.09
N ASP A 190 23.36 -25.10 -3.97
CA ASP A 190 23.75 -25.79 -2.74
C ASP A 190 23.95 -24.80 -1.58
N GLU A 191 24.44 -23.59 -1.87
CA GLU A 191 24.60 -22.51 -0.89
C GLU A 191 23.26 -22.04 -0.32
N VAL A 192 22.25 -21.82 -1.17
CA VAL A 192 20.91 -21.41 -0.73
C VAL A 192 20.24 -22.53 0.08
N LYS A 193 20.35 -23.78 -0.37
CA LYS A 193 19.79 -24.95 0.35
C LYS A 193 20.40 -25.12 1.74
N ALA A 194 21.71 -24.90 1.85
CA ALA A 194 22.43 -25.08 3.10
C ALA A 194 22.00 -24.09 4.20
N ASP A 195 21.44 -22.93 3.82
CA ASP A 195 21.04 -21.87 4.76
C ASP A 195 19.68 -21.24 4.41
N ILE A 196 18.72 -22.07 3.98
CA ILE A 196 17.42 -21.60 3.47
C ILE A 196 16.66 -20.73 4.48
N GLY A 197 16.79 -21.02 5.78
CA GLY A 197 16.15 -20.23 6.84
C GLY A 197 16.69 -18.79 6.93
N ALA A 198 18.02 -18.60 6.84
CA ALA A 198 18.59 -17.25 6.86
C ALA A 198 18.31 -16.51 5.55
N VAL A 199 18.31 -17.21 4.41
CA VAL A 199 17.95 -16.64 3.11
C VAL A 199 16.51 -16.13 3.16
N ARG A 200 15.54 -16.97 3.52
CA ARG A 200 14.12 -16.57 3.61
C ARG A 200 13.88 -15.48 4.65
N ARG A 201 14.67 -15.43 5.73
CA ARG A 201 14.62 -14.31 6.69
C ARG A 201 15.03 -12.99 6.03
N ALA A 202 16.12 -12.99 5.26
CA ALA A 202 16.57 -11.79 4.55
C ALA A 202 15.57 -11.37 3.46
N GLU A 203 14.96 -12.33 2.78
CA GLU A 203 13.89 -12.08 1.80
C GLU A 203 12.66 -11.43 2.46
N LEU A 204 12.22 -11.95 3.61
CA LEU A 204 11.15 -11.35 4.43
C LEU A 204 11.47 -9.90 4.81
N ASP A 205 12.70 -9.64 5.28
CA ASP A 205 13.11 -8.30 5.70
C ASP A 205 13.10 -7.31 4.55
N ALA A 206 13.55 -7.76 3.37
CA ALA A 206 13.51 -6.95 2.16
C ALA A 206 12.07 -6.67 1.71
N ALA A 207 11.22 -7.69 1.67
CA ALA A 207 9.81 -7.55 1.30
C ALA A 207 9.06 -6.64 2.28
N ALA A 208 9.24 -6.84 3.59
CA ALA A 208 8.59 -6.04 4.62
C ALA A 208 8.98 -4.56 4.53
N LYS A 209 10.24 -4.27 4.21
CA LYS A 209 10.73 -2.90 3.95
C LYS A 209 10.09 -2.28 2.70
N VAL A 210 9.93 -3.06 1.63
CA VAL A 210 9.26 -2.60 0.40
C VAL A 210 7.80 -2.26 0.68
N ILE A 211 7.11 -3.14 1.41
CA ILE A 211 5.70 -2.97 1.80
C ILE A 211 5.52 -1.81 2.78
N GLY A 212 6.49 -1.55 3.64
CA GLY A 212 6.39 -0.53 4.68
C GLY A 212 5.75 -1.06 5.96
N TYR A 213 6.10 -2.28 6.38
CA TYR A 213 5.89 -2.69 7.76
C TYR A 213 6.88 -1.96 8.67
N ASP A 214 6.37 -1.31 9.71
CA ASP A 214 7.19 -0.65 10.74
C ASP A 214 7.83 -1.68 11.69
N GLU A 215 7.15 -2.81 11.93
CA GLU A 215 7.63 -3.90 12.80
C GLU A 215 7.38 -5.27 12.14
N VAL A 216 8.39 -6.14 12.16
CA VAL A 216 8.27 -7.56 11.77
C VAL A 216 8.55 -8.44 12.98
N VAL A 217 7.56 -9.21 13.39
CA VAL A 217 7.61 -10.12 14.54
C VAL A 217 7.55 -11.56 14.04
N LEU A 218 8.58 -12.35 14.34
CA LEU A 218 8.50 -13.80 14.16
C LEU A 218 7.82 -14.44 15.37
N LEU A 219 6.79 -15.25 15.16
CA LEU A 219 6.18 -16.02 16.26
C LEU A 219 7.10 -17.17 16.71
N GLY A 220 7.99 -17.61 15.83
CA GLY A 220 9.13 -18.47 16.15
C GLY A 220 8.82 -19.96 16.12
N TYR A 221 7.93 -20.40 15.23
CA TYR A 221 7.66 -21.82 15.00
C TYR A 221 8.34 -22.31 13.72
N ARG A 222 8.57 -23.62 13.62
CA ARG A 222 9.01 -24.24 12.37
C ARG A 222 7.82 -24.36 11.43
N ASP A 223 8.05 -24.12 10.14
CA ASP A 223 7.11 -24.46 9.08
C ASP A 223 6.66 -25.93 9.18
N SER A 224 5.37 -26.17 9.00
CA SER A 224 4.79 -27.51 9.07
C SER A 224 4.82 -28.25 7.75
N GLY A 225 5.18 -27.58 6.65
CA GLY A 225 5.08 -28.12 5.31
C GLY A 225 3.64 -28.46 4.92
N MET A 226 3.51 -29.10 3.76
CA MET A 226 2.22 -29.45 3.19
C MET A 226 1.47 -30.52 4.02
N PRO A 227 0.13 -30.64 3.89
CA PRO A 227 -0.65 -31.68 4.54
C PRO A 227 -0.06 -33.08 4.28
N ASP A 228 -0.11 -33.93 5.30
CA ASP A 228 0.37 -35.32 5.27
C ASP A 228 1.88 -35.52 5.02
N SER A 229 2.68 -34.45 4.92
CA SER A 229 4.13 -34.51 4.82
C SER A 229 4.81 -35.02 6.12
N GLU A 230 6.08 -35.44 6.03
CA GLU A 230 6.87 -35.81 7.22
C GLU A 230 7.07 -34.61 8.16
N ALA A 231 7.32 -33.43 7.59
CA ALA A 231 7.47 -32.18 8.33
C ALA A 231 6.23 -31.86 9.19
N ASN A 232 5.04 -32.16 8.67
CA ASN A 232 3.79 -31.90 9.38
C ASN A 232 3.65 -32.71 10.68
N ARG A 233 4.38 -33.83 10.79
CA ARG A 233 4.41 -34.69 11.99
C ARG A 233 5.53 -34.31 12.97
N ASN A 234 6.37 -33.33 12.63
CA ASN A 234 7.43 -32.87 13.51
C ASN A 234 6.81 -32.14 14.73
N ALA A 235 7.18 -32.53 15.94
CA ALA A 235 6.65 -31.93 17.17
C ALA A 235 7.01 -30.43 17.33
N ALA A 236 8.04 -29.95 16.62
CA ALA A 236 8.42 -28.55 16.59
C ALA A 236 7.68 -27.72 15.54
N SER A 237 6.87 -28.35 14.66
CA SER A 237 6.12 -27.64 13.63
C SER A 237 4.97 -26.84 14.23
N PHE A 238 4.63 -25.74 13.56
CA PHE A 238 3.60 -24.83 14.02
C PHE A 238 2.22 -25.49 14.14
N ALA A 239 1.88 -26.37 13.19
CA ALA A 239 0.65 -27.14 13.20
C ALA A 239 0.57 -28.12 14.38
N GLN A 240 1.70 -28.51 15.00
CA GLN A 240 1.74 -29.37 16.20
C GLN A 240 1.89 -28.57 17.51
N ALA A 241 2.11 -27.26 17.44
CA ALA A 241 2.32 -26.43 18.62
C ALA A 241 1.10 -26.49 19.58
N PRO A 242 1.32 -26.51 20.91
CA PRO A 242 0.23 -26.37 21.87
C PRO A 242 -0.55 -25.08 21.61
N LEU A 243 -1.87 -25.19 21.44
CA LEU A 243 -2.70 -24.04 21.05
C LEU A 243 -2.58 -22.89 22.05
N GLU A 244 -2.65 -23.19 23.35
CA GLU A 244 -2.52 -22.19 24.42
C GLU A 244 -1.18 -21.43 24.36
N GLU A 245 -0.09 -22.12 24.02
CA GLU A 245 1.21 -21.46 23.90
C GLU A 245 1.23 -20.49 22.71
N ALA A 246 0.79 -20.94 21.53
CA ALA A 246 0.77 -20.13 20.33
C ALA A 246 -0.16 -18.92 20.47
N VAL A 247 -1.34 -19.12 21.08
CA VAL A 247 -2.28 -18.06 21.43
C VAL A 247 -1.64 -17.07 22.40
N GLY A 248 -0.99 -17.53 23.47
CA GLY A 248 -0.33 -16.66 24.44
C GLY A 248 0.76 -15.78 23.83
N ARG A 249 1.55 -16.32 22.90
CA ARG A 249 2.55 -15.54 22.15
C ARG A 249 1.89 -14.42 21.33
N LEU A 250 0.80 -14.72 20.62
CA LEU A 250 0.09 -13.72 19.82
C LEU A 250 -0.65 -12.69 20.69
N VAL A 251 -1.22 -13.10 21.83
CA VAL A 251 -1.83 -12.18 22.82
C VAL A 251 -0.83 -11.13 23.30
N ALA A 252 0.39 -11.54 23.63
CA ALA A 252 1.44 -10.61 24.07
C ALA A 252 1.78 -9.58 22.98
N ILE A 253 1.72 -9.97 21.70
CA ILE A 253 1.91 -9.04 20.58
C ILE A 253 0.71 -8.09 20.47
N LEU A 254 -0.52 -8.61 20.41
CA LEU A 254 -1.75 -7.82 20.30
C LEU A 254 -1.88 -6.77 21.42
N ARG A 255 -1.54 -7.14 22.66
CA ARG A 255 -1.58 -6.22 23.80
C ARG A 255 -0.47 -5.17 23.78
N ARG A 256 0.70 -5.52 23.24
CA ARG A 256 1.82 -4.57 23.05
C ARG A 256 1.52 -3.56 21.95
N THR A 257 1.09 -4.04 20.79
CA THR A 257 0.94 -3.21 19.58
C THR A 257 -0.43 -2.54 19.47
N ARG A 258 -1.42 -3.03 20.25
CA ARG A 258 -2.77 -2.47 20.35
C ARG A 258 -3.41 -2.17 18.98
N PRO A 259 -3.46 -3.14 18.05
CA PRO A 259 -4.01 -2.91 16.72
C PRO A 259 -5.52 -2.71 16.77
N GLN A 260 -6.03 -1.66 16.11
CA GLN A 260 -7.48 -1.55 15.92
C GLN A 260 -7.95 -2.53 14.84
N VAL A 261 -7.10 -2.78 13.83
CA VAL A 261 -7.41 -3.68 12.72
C VAL A 261 -6.42 -4.84 12.68
N VAL A 262 -6.94 -6.06 12.61
CA VAL A 262 -6.16 -7.28 12.33
C VAL A 262 -6.57 -7.88 10.98
N VAL A 263 -5.59 -8.25 10.16
CA VAL A 263 -5.79 -8.99 8.90
C VAL A 263 -5.20 -10.39 9.04
N THR A 264 -5.95 -11.41 8.66
CA THR A 264 -5.53 -12.83 8.73
C THR A 264 -6.23 -13.67 7.65
N TYR A 265 -6.11 -15.00 7.69
CA TYR A 265 -6.79 -15.90 6.76
C TYR A 265 -8.25 -16.17 7.17
N GLY A 266 -9.09 -16.46 6.18
CA GLY A 266 -10.46 -16.91 6.41
C GLY A 266 -10.56 -18.33 6.96
N ASP A 267 -11.75 -18.68 7.43
CA ASP A 267 -12.09 -20.03 7.92
C ASP A 267 -12.24 -21.05 6.77
N LYS A 268 -12.73 -20.61 5.61
CA LYS A 268 -12.87 -21.42 4.40
C LYS A 268 -11.59 -21.41 3.56
N GLN A 269 -10.79 -22.47 3.69
CA GLN A 269 -9.52 -22.61 2.99
C GLN A 269 -9.44 -23.88 2.11
N GLU A 270 -10.57 -24.37 1.58
CA GLU A 270 -10.60 -25.70 0.93
C GLU A 270 -9.72 -25.82 -0.32
N ARG A 271 -9.44 -24.70 -1.02
CA ARG A 271 -8.59 -24.71 -2.23
C ARG A 271 -7.10 -24.77 -1.93
N TYR A 272 -6.68 -24.26 -0.77
CA TYR A 272 -5.29 -24.28 -0.35
C TYR A 272 -5.22 -24.53 1.16
N PRO A 273 -5.48 -25.77 1.61
CA PRO A 273 -5.59 -26.12 3.02
C PRO A 273 -4.21 -26.32 3.64
N HIS A 274 -3.32 -25.33 3.53
CA HIS A 274 -2.00 -25.40 4.15
C HIS A 274 -2.15 -25.46 5.68
N PRO A 275 -1.53 -26.43 6.39
CA PRO A 275 -1.73 -26.61 7.82
C PRO A 275 -1.45 -25.35 8.63
N ASP A 276 -0.39 -24.62 8.26
CA ASP A 276 -0.06 -23.36 8.95
C ASP A 276 -1.04 -22.22 8.68
N HIS A 277 -1.67 -22.14 7.50
CA HIS A 277 -2.68 -21.09 7.22
C HIS A 277 -3.96 -21.33 8.04
N LEU A 278 -4.35 -22.60 8.18
CA LEU A 278 -5.42 -23.03 9.09
C LEU A 278 -5.08 -22.72 10.54
N ARG A 279 -3.84 -23.00 10.95
CA ARG A 279 -3.38 -22.75 12.31
C ARG A 279 -3.28 -21.25 12.61
N VAL A 280 -2.82 -20.42 11.67
CA VAL A 280 -2.83 -18.96 11.82
C VAL A 280 -4.24 -18.44 12.05
N HIS A 281 -5.21 -18.89 11.27
CA HIS A 281 -6.61 -18.51 11.47
C HIS A 281 -7.07 -18.87 12.89
N GLU A 282 -6.89 -20.14 13.30
CA GLU A 282 -7.29 -20.64 14.62
C GLU A 282 -6.67 -19.82 15.76
N ILE A 283 -5.35 -19.61 15.75
CA ILE A 283 -4.68 -18.87 16.82
C ILE A 283 -5.03 -17.39 16.80
N THR A 284 -5.28 -16.79 15.62
CA THR A 284 -5.60 -15.36 15.53
C THR A 284 -6.95 -15.09 16.17
N MET A 285 -7.96 -15.90 15.84
CA MET A 285 -9.30 -15.71 16.40
C MET A 285 -9.30 -15.92 17.92
N ALA A 286 -8.62 -16.97 18.41
CA ALA A 286 -8.48 -17.22 19.84
C ALA A 286 -7.68 -16.13 20.57
N ALA A 287 -6.60 -15.64 19.97
CA ALA A 287 -5.77 -14.59 20.56
C ALA A 287 -6.48 -13.24 20.62
N VAL A 288 -7.33 -12.90 19.64
CA VAL A 288 -8.14 -11.68 19.71
C VAL A 288 -9.12 -11.73 20.87
N ASP A 289 -9.79 -12.86 21.09
CA ASP A 289 -10.69 -13.05 22.24
C ASP A 289 -9.93 -12.96 23.57
N ALA A 290 -8.80 -13.67 23.68
CA ALA A 290 -7.99 -13.70 24.89
C ALA A 290 -7.29 -12.37 25.19
N ALA A 291 -6.91 -11.60 24.16
CA ALA A 291 -6.27 -10.30 24.32
C ALA A 291 -7.20 -9.29 25.03
N ALA A 292 -8.51 -9.39 24.81
CA ALA A 292 -9.52 -8.52 25.43
C ALA A 292 -9.89 -8.93 26.88
N ASP A 293 -9.60 -10.17 27.28
CA ASP A 293 -9.98 -10.72 28.58
C ASP A 293 -8.85 -10.56 29.62
N PRO A 294 -9.02 -9.75 30.69
CA PRO A 294 -8.00 -9.56 31.72
C PRO A 294 -7.67 -10.83 32.53
N SER A 295 -8.53 -11.85 32.50
CA SER A 295 -8.27 -13.12 33.21
C SER A 295 -7.38 -14.08 32.42
N GLN A 296 -7.23 -13.87 31.11
CA GLN A 296 -6.40 -14.70 30.25
C GLN A 296 -5.03 -14.06 30.02
N TYR A 297 -3.98 -14.86 30.10
CA TYR A 297 -2.58 -14.43 29.96
C TYR A 297 -2.27 -13.11 30.73
N PRO A 298 -2.52 -13.04 32.05
CA PRO A 298 -2.43 -11.78 32.82
C PRO A 298 -1.04 -11.14 32.80
N ASP A 299 0.01 -11.95 32.58
CA ASP A 299 1.40 -11.47 32.51
C ASP A 299 1.79 -10.91 31.12
N SER A 300 0.88 -10.95 30.13
CA SER A 300 1.12 -10.52 28.74
C SER A 300 0.76 -9.05 28.47
N GLY A 301 0.69 -8.22 29.52
CA GLY A 301 0.37 -6.79 29.44
C GLY A 301 -1.12 -6.48 29.57
N GLU A 302 -1.45 -5.20 29.47
CA GLU A 302 -2.82 -4.69 29.63
C GLU A 302 -3.77 -5.23 28.55
N PRO A 303 -5.03 -5.57 28.90
CA PRO A 303 -6.01 -6.06 27.93
C PRO A 303 -6.23 -5.09 26.77
N TRP A 304 -6.44 -5.65 25.59
CA TRP A 304 -6.71 -4.90 24.37
C TRP A 304 -7.79 -5.60 23.53
N ALA A 305 -8.85 -4.86 23.19
CA ALA A 305 -9.89 -5.33 22.30
C ALA A 305 -9.63 -4.83 20.88
N VAL A 306 -9.29 -5.76 19.98
CA VAL A 306 -9.21 -5.48 18.54
C VAL A 306 -10.59 -5.05 18.03
N SER A 307 -10.63 -3.96 17.27
CA SER A 307 -11.90 -3.35 16.84
C SER A 307 -12.47 -4.03 15.59
N LYS A 308 -11.61 -4.37 14.62
CA LYS A 308 -12.02 -5.04 13.36
C LYS A 308 -11.05 -6.15 12.98
N ILE A 309 -11.60 -7.23 12.45
CA ILE A 309 -10.85 -8.37 11.92
C ILE A 309 -11.27 -8.58 10.47
N TYR A 310 -10.30 -8.67 9.59
CA TYR A 310 -10.50 -8.93 8.17
C TYR A 310 -9.81 -10.22 7.74
N TYR A 311 -10.48 -10.96 6.89
CA TYR A 311 -9.89 -12.05 6.14
C TYR A 311 -9.41 -11.53 4.79
N THR A 312 -8.14 -11.78 4.47
CA THR A 312 -7.62 -11.54 3.11
C THR A 312 -8.35 -12.46 2.14
N ALA A 313 -8.74 -11.93 0.99
CA ALA A 313 -9.41 -12.68 -0.06
C ALA A 313 -8.77 -12.44 -1.43
N TRP A 314 -8.91 -13.42 -2.32
CA TRP A 314 -8.65 -13.25 -3.74
C TRP A 314 -9.97 -13.49 -4.46
N SER A 315 -10.61 -12.41 -4.92
CA SER A 315 -11.88 -12.51 -5.63
C SER A 315 -11.75 -13.41 -6.86
N PHE A 316 -12.78 -14.21 -7.12
CA PHE A 316 -12.86 -14.97 -8.35
C PHE A 316 -12.96 -14.05 -9.56
N LYS A 317 -13.63 -12.90 -9.43
CA LYS A 317 -13.66 -11.83 -10.42
C LYS A 317 -12.25 -11.42 -10.85
N ARG A 318 -11.32 -11.22 -9.92
CA ARG A 318 -9.91 -10.93 -10.24
C ARG A 318 -9.30 -12.02 -11.12
N ILE A 319 -9.50 -13.30 -10.78
CA ILE A 319 -8.96 -14.44 -11.54
C ILE A 319 -9.54 -14.46 -12.97
N VAL A 320 -10.85 -14.27 -13.11
CA VAL A 320 -11.53 -14.22 -14.41
C VAL A 320 -10.98 -13.09 -15.27
N LEU A 321 -10.92 -11.88 -14.73
CA LEU A 321 -10.46 -10.70 -15.47
C LEU A 321 -8.98 -10.83 -15.89
N MET A 322 -8.13 -11.39 -15.03
CA MET A 322 -6.74 -11.69 -15.39
C MET A 322 -6.68 -12.72 -16.51
N HIS A 323 -7.42 -13.83 -16.39
CA HIS A 323 -7.47 -14.88 -17.41
C HIS A 323 -7.93 -14.35 -18.78
N GLU A 324 -9.04 -13.61 -18.81
CA GLU A 324 -9.56 -12.99 -20.03
C GLU A 324 -8.54 -12.06 -20.67
N LYS A 325 -7.79 -11.31 -19.86
CA LYS A 325 -6.75 -10.43 -20.39
C LYS A 325 -5.58 -11.18 -21.00
N PHE A 326 -5.13 -12.29 -20.39
CA PHE A 326 -4.11 -13.14 -21.01
C PHE A 326 -4.55 -13.56 -22.41
N LEU A 327 -5.80 -14.04 -22.55
CA LEU A 327 -6.36 -14.46 -23.83
C LEU A 327 -6.50 -13.31 -24.82
N GLU A 328 -6.97 -12.13 -24.38
CA GLU A 328 -7.10 -10.94 -25.22
C GLU A 328 -5.76 -10.51 -25.83
N LEU A 329 -4.68 -10.63 -25.05
CA LEU A 329 -3.33 -10.28 -25.49
C LEU A 329 -2.64 -11.41 -26.29
N GLY A 330 -3.31 -12.54 -26.51
CA GLY A 330 -2.74 -13.70 -27.20
C GLY A 330 -1.64 -14.41 -26.39
N LEU A 331 -1.65 -14.24 -25.07
CA LEU A 331 -0.71 -14.86 -24.14
C LEU A 331 -1.29 -16.16 -23.57
N GLU A 332 -0.42 -17.08 -23.17
CA GLU A 332 -0.84 -18.27 -22.43
C GLU A 332 -1.27 -17.88 -21.01
N SER A 333 -2.48 -18.28 -20.62
CA SER A 333 -2.99 -17.98 -19.28
C SER A 333 -2.46 -18.99 -18.25
N PRO A 334 -1.98 -18.52 -17.08
CA PRO A 334 -1.54 -19.41 -16.00
C PRO A 334 -2.72 -20.08 -15.26
N PHE A 335 -3.97 -19.70 -15.55
CA PHE A 335 -5.16 -20.26 -14.91
C PHE A 335 -5.73 -21.38 -15.79
N SER A 336 -5.59 -22.63 -15.32
CA SER A 336 -6.16 -23.80 -15.99
C SER A 336 -7.69 -23.87 -15.87
N ALA A 337 -8.33 -24.74 -16.64
CA ALA A 337 -9.79 -24.93 -16.59
C ALA A 337 -10.32 -25.28 -15.18
N ASP A 338 -9.50 -25.95 -14.35
CA ASP A 338 -9.87 -26.33 -12.98
C ASP A 338 -10.07 -25.11 -12.06
N TRP A 339 -9.44 -23.97 -12.37
CA TRP A 339 -9.66 -22.72 -11.63
C TRP A 339 -11.09 -22.19 -11.74
N PHE A 340 -11.76 -22.52 -12.85
CA PHE A 340 -13.11 -22.03 -13.22
C PHE A 340 -14.20 -23.07 -12.99
N LYS A 341 -13.82 -24.33 -12.71
CA LYS A 341 -14.77 -25.42 -12.49
C LYS A 341 -15.65 -25.11 -11.27
N ASP A 342 -16.97 -25.23 -11.49
CA ASP A 342 -18.02 -25.05 -10.48
C ASP A 342 -18.03 -23.67 -9.78
N ARG A 343 -17.57 -22.61 -10.47
CA ARG A 343 -17.56 -21.24 -9.94
C ARG A 343 -18.22 -20.24 -10.90
N LYS A 344 -18.90 -19.26 -10.32
CA LYS A 344 -19.30 -18.02 -11.00
C LYS A 344 -18.98 -16.82 -10.10
N PRO A 345 -18.58 -15.65 -10.64
CA PRO A 345 -18.22 -14.49 -9.81
C PRO A 345 -19.30 -14.13 -8.79
N ASP A 346 -20.55 -13.94 -9.24
CA ASP A 346 -21.67 -13.55 -8.38
C ASP A 346 -22.00 -14.58 -7.27
N GLU A 347 -21.64 -15.85 -7.48
CA GLU A 347 -21.84 -16.94 -6.51
C GLU A 347 -20.63 -17.12 -5.59
N THR A 348 -19.44 -16.69 -6.00
CA THR A 348 -18.17 -16.94 -5.28
C THR A 348 -17.73 -15.73 -4.45
N ASP A 349 -17.99 -14.52 -4.95
CA ASP A 349 -17.49 -13.28 -4.37
C ASP A 349 -18.53 -12.59 -3.46
N HIS A 350 -19.68 -13.21 -3.22
CA HIS A 350 -20.78 -12.66 -2.41
C HIS A 350 -20.40 -12.40 -0.93
N GLU A 351 -19.32 -13.02 -0.45
CA GLU A 351 -18.81 -12.82 0.91
C GLU A 351 -17.87 -11.61 1.01
N LEU A 352 -17.43 -11.03 -0.11
CA LEU A 352 -16.59 -9.83 -0.09
C LEU A 352 -17.36 -8.66 0.52
N THR A 353 -16.73 -7.99 1.47
CA THR A 353 -17.32 -6.81 2.13
C THR A 353 -16.52 -5.55 1.92
N THR A 354 -15.28 -5.67 1.42
CA THR A 354 -14.31 -4.58 1.48
C THR A 354 -13.32 -4.70 0.33
N GLN A 355 -13.05 -3.58 -0.34
CA GLN A 355 -12.07 -3.49 -1.42
C GLN A 355 -11.22 -2.24 -1.23
N ILE A 356 -9.92 -2.42 -1.08
CA ILE A 356 -8.99 -1.30 -0.93
C ILE A 356 -8.42 -0.94 -2.29
N ASP A 357 -8.74 0.25 -2.79
CA ASP A 357 -8.14 0.80 -4.00
C ASP A 357 -6.63 1.02 -3.78
N LEU A 358 -5.84 0.41 -4.66
CA LEU A 358 -4.38 0.41 -4.64
C LEU A 358 -3.76 1.48 -5.53
N ALA A 359 -4.54 2.45 -6.05
CA ALA A 359 -4.03 3.53 -6.89
C ALA A 359 -2.75 4.16 -6.31
N GLY A 360 -1.63 4.00 -7.04
CA GLY A 360 -0.30 4.47 -6.65
C GLY A 360 0.50 3.58 -5.69
N PHE A 361 -0.02 2.42 -5.32
CA PHE A 361 0.62 1.38 -4.50
C PHE A 361 0.66 0.01 -5.22
N GLU A 362 0.30 -0.04 -6.50
CA GLU A 362 0.09 -1.30 -7.25
C GLU A 362 1.39 -2.09 -7.47
N GLU A 363 2.52 -1.37 -7.60
CA GLU A 363 3.83 -1.97 -7.82
C GLU A 363 4.43 -2.59 -6.55
N VAL A 364 3.98 -2.16 -5.36
CA VAL A 364 4.49 -2.65 -4.07
C VAL A 364 4.40 -4.17 -3.98
N ARG A 365 3.25 -4.73 -4.39
CA ARG A 365 3.06 -6.18 -4.42
C ARG A 365 4.12 -6.87 -5.29
N GLN A 366 4.38 -6.32 -6.48
CA GLN A 366 5.34 -6.95 -7.40
C GLN A 366 6.77 -6.88 -6.87
N ASP A 367 7.16 -5.74 -6.29
CA ASP A 367 8.50 -5.54 -5.76
C ASP A 367 8.72 -6.37 -4.50
N ALA A 368 7.72 -6.49 -3.63
CA ALA A 368 7.76 -7.37 -2.47
C ALA A 368 7.83 -8.85 -2.86
N LEU A 369 7.05 -9.27 -3.86
CA LEU A 369 7.13 -10.64 -4.39
C LEU A 369 8.52 -10.93 -4.97
N ARG A 370 9.14 -9.99 -5.70
CA ARG A 370 10.50 -10.15 -6.22
C ARG A 370 11.57 -10.25 -5.14
N ALA A 371 11.32 -9.70 -3.94
CA ALA A 371 12.24 -9.83 -2.82
C ALA A 371 12.29 -11.28 -2.28
N HIS A 372 11.22 -12.06 -2.46
CA HIS A 372 11.17 -13.49 -2.16
C HIS A 372 11.73 -14.35 -3.30
N ALA A 373 12.99 -14.10 -3.65
CA ALA A 373 13.64 -14.70 -4.79
C ALA A 373 13.63 -16.24 -4.78
N THR A 374 13.67 -16.91 -3.62
CA THR A 374 13.57 -18.38 -3.53
C THR A 374 12.18 -18.91 -3.87
N GLN A 375 11.12 -18.17 -3.56
CA GLN A 375 9.73 -18.59 -3.72
C GLN A 375 9.10 -18.06 -5.01
N ILE A 376 9.59 -16.93 -5.52
CA ILE A 376 8.99 -16.22 -6.64
C ILE A 376 10.00 -16.10 -7.79
N ASP A 377 9.79 -16.89 -8.85
CA ASP A 377 10.52 -16.72 -10.10
C ASP A 377 10.11 -15.37 -10.75
N PRO A 378 11.06 -14.46 -11.06
CA PRO A 378 10.77 -13.20 -11.76
C PRO A 378 10.16 -13.40 -13.17
N ASN A 379 10.23 -14.61 -13.73
CA ASN A 379 9.61 -14.99 -15.00
C ASN A 379 8.25 -15.69 -14.82
N SER A 380 7.74 -15.81 -13.59
CA SER A 380 6.46 -16.47 -13.32
C SER A 380 5.32 -15.83 -14.11
N PRO A 381 4.65 -16.56 -15.03
CA PRO A 381 3.49 -16.02 -15.73
C PRO A 381 2.33 -15.70 -14.79
N PHE A 382 2.21 -16.44 -13.68
CA PHE A 382 1.18 -16.21 -12.67
C PHE A 382 1.32 -14.84 -11.99
N TRP A 383 2.55 -14.47 -11.62
CA TRP A 383 2.82 -13.23 -10.88
C TRP A 383 3.08 -12.03 -11.80
N PHE A 384 3.78 -12.23 -12.92
CA PHE A 384 4.34 -11.16 -13.75
C PHE A 384 4.02 -11.30 -15.25
N GLY A 385 3.13 -12.24 -15.63
CA GLY A 385 2.83 -12.50 -17.05
C GLY A 385 2.00 -11.42 -17.75
N LEU A 386 1.26 -10.59 -17.01
CA LEU A 386 0.57 -9.42 -17.55
C LEU A 386 1.40 -8.16 -17.32
N PRO A 387 1.47 -7.23 -18.31
CA PRO A 387 2.17 -5.97 -18.14
C PRO A 387 1.67 -5.16 -16.92
N PRO A 388 2.54 -4.44 -16.18
CA PRO A 388 2.14 -3.69 -14.99
C PRO A 388 1.02 -2.67 -15.24
N GLU A 389 1.04 -1.96 -16.37
CA GLU A 389 -0.01 -1.03 -16.79
C GLU A 389 -1.36 -1.71 -17.06
N VAL A 390 -1.32 -2.98 -17.46
CA VAL A 390 -2.51 -3.79 -17.69
C VAL A 390 -3.07 -4.27 -16.35
N MET A 391 -2.22 -4.79 -15.47
CA MET A 391 -2.61 -5.23 -14.11
C MET A 391 -3.24 -4.11 -13.29
N ARG A 392 -2.75 -2.88 -13.44
CA ARG A 392 -3.31 -1.68 -12.77
C ARG A 392 -4.76 -1.38 -13.12
N ASN A 393 -5.28 -1.84 -14.24
CA ASN A 393 -6.62 -1.47 -14.71
C ASN A 393 -7.64 -2.60 -14.62
N ILE A 394 -7.20 -3.85 -14.41
CA ILE A 394 -8.07 -5.04 -14.44
C ILE A 394 -8.73 -5.26 -13.09
N HIS A 395 -7.93 -5.26 -12.03
CA HIS A 395 -8.40 -5.42 -10.66
C HIS A 395 -7.47 -4.63 -9.72
N PRO A 396 -7.66 -3.31 -9.61
CA PRO A 396 -6.79 -2.42 -8.81
C PRO A 396 -7.04 -2.50 -7.30
N PHE A 397 -7.54 -3.64 -6.82
CA PHE A 397 -8.00 -3.79 -5.45
C PHE A 397 -7.28 -4.94 -4.74
N ASP A 398 -7.03 -4.76 -3.45
CA ASP A 398 -6.95 -5.88 -2.52
C ASP A 398 -8.37 -6.12 -1.95
N ASP A 399 -8.80 -7.38 -1.92
CA ASP A 399 -10.15 -7.77 -1.52
C ASP A 399 -10.14 -8.37 -0.10
N TYR A 400 -11.15 -8.04 0.71
CA TYR A 400 -11.28 -8.54 2.08
C TYR A 400 -12.72 -8.91 2.44
N VAL A 401 -12.83 -9.74 3.48
CA VAL A 401 -14.08 -10.08 4.18
C VAL A 401 -13.98 -9.60 5.63
N LEU A 402 -14.92 -8.77 6.07
CA LEU A 402 -15.03 -8.32 7.46
C LEU A 402 -15.56 -9.49 8.30
N ALA A 403 -14.68 -10.10 9.08
CA ALA A 403 -15.00 -11.23 9.93
C ALA A 403 -15.65 -10.80 11.26
N ARG A 404 -15.20 -9.67 11.82
CA ARG A 404 -15.71 -9.13 13.08
C ARG A 404 -15.51 -7.62 13.13
N GLY A 405 -16.47 -6.91 13.72
CA GLY A 405 -16.38 -5.47 14.00
C GLY A 405 -17.52 -4.69 13.36
N PRO A 406 -17.63 -3.38 13.63
CA PRO A 406 -18.62 -2.53 13.00
C PRO A 406 -18.32 -2.41 11.51
N ARG A 407 -19.34 -2.60 10.67
CA ARG A 407 -19.25 -2.32 9.23
C ARG A 407 -19.35 -0.81 9.01
N GLY A 408 -18.55 -0.28 8.11
CA GLY A 408 -18.69 1.05 7.56
C GLY A 408 -19.92 1.19 6.66
N ASP A 409 -20.11 2.37 6.09
CA ASP A 409 -21.21 2.65 5.17
C ASP A 409 -20.96 2.05 3.77
N GLY A 410 -22.05 1.75 3.04
CA GLY A 410 -22.00 1.27 1.66
C GLY A 410 -22.04 -0.25 1.48
N ASP A 411 -22.11 -0.68 0.21
CA ASP A 411 -22.17 -2.11 -0.17
C ASP A 411 -20.80 -2.79 0.01
N LEU A 412 -19.71 -2.07 -0.25
CA LEU A 412 -18.34 -2.50 0.03
C LEU A 412 -17.62 -1.36 0.75
N GLU A 413 -16.94 -1.68 1.85
CA GLU A 413 -16.04 -0.73 2.49
C GLU A 413 -14.84 -0.46 1.59
N ASP A 414 -14.35 0.78 1.55
CA ASP A 414 -13.12 1.20 0.86
C ASP A 414 -11.98 1.54 1.82
N ASP A 415 -12.22 1.34 3.12
CA ASP A 415 -11.29 1.56 4.22
C ASP A 415 -11.50 0.54 5.35
N LEU A 416 -10.45 -0.21 5.70
CA LEU A 416 -10.43 -1.16 6.81
C LEU A 416 -10.75 -0.50 8.17
N PHE A 417 -10.45 0.78 8.36
CA PHE A 417 -10.75 1.50 9.61
C PHE A 417 -12.10 2.22 9.56
N ALA A 418 -12.87 2.09 8.47
CA ALA A 418 -14.22 2.67 8.38
C ALA A 418 -15.11 2.26 9.56
N GLY A 419 -15.90 3.20 10.07
CA GLY A 419 -16.78 2.97 11.21
C GLY A 419 -16.08 2.95 12.57
N LEU A 420 -14.75 3.14 12.64
CA LEU A 420 -14.04 3.36 13.90
C LEU A 420 -14.04 4.85 14.28
N PRO A 421 -14.06 5.18 15.59
CA PRO A 421 -13.93 6.56 16.03
C PRO A 421 -12.61 7.15 15.53
N SER A 422 -12.67 8.34 14.91
CA SER A 422 -11.46 9.12 14.67
C SER A 422 -10.76 9.39 16.01
N PRO A 423 -9.42 9.34 16.10
CA PRO A 423 -8.70 9.69 17.33
C PRO A 423 -9.11 11.08 17.87
N ALA A 424 -9.51 12.00 16.99
CA ALA A 424 -9.96 13.34 17.35
C ALA A 424 -11.32 13.38 18.11
N ASN A 425 -12.12 12.32 18.05
CA ASN A 425 -13.46 12.26 18.67
C ASN A 425 -13.49 11.44 19.98
N ALA A 426 -12.34 10.99 20.48
CA ALA A 426 -12.20 10.38 21.80
C ALA A 426 -11.93 11.46 22.87
N GLY A 427 -12.92 12.32 23.15
CA GLY A 427 -12.80 13.41 24.12
C GLY A 427 -14.13 13.85 24.70
#